data_AF-A0A7V3AF69-F1
#
_entry.id   AF-A0A7V3AF69-F1
#
_cell.length_a   1.000
_cell.length_b   1.000
_cell.length_c   1.000
_cell.angle_alpha   90.00
_cell.angle_beta   90.00
_cell.angle_gamma   90.00
#
_symmetry.space_group_name_H-M   'P 1'
#
loop_
_entity.id
_entity.type
_entity.pdbx_description
1 polymer ?
#
loop_
_entity_poly.entity_id
_entity_poly.type
_entity_poly.pdbx_seq_one_letter_code
_entity_poly.pdbx_strand_id
1 'polypeptide(L)'
;MSLKERLQALGQRLGLLQATPSRAEAPVKVATRVVQLDDLVSGIPLADIRGASETRVDLPIGFDGILAAAGVRAPAHGWTVQRLIETLRSEEVRKLTRDEAQRRVLADLARDQVPSEEVVRDAVARDQALDAFERYAQEKLAAQRARRQERLKAGEEQLQALQRELDRIRREQAQEESDWSAWRRSKIDYEKDMAWAISFLMEKPLITIDEER
;
A
#
# COMPACT_ATOMS: atom_id res chain seq x y z
N MET A 1 39.19 8.90 -50.86
CA MET A 1 38.09 8.60 -49.93
C MET A 1 38.05 7.10 -49.71
N SER A 2 38.58 6.65 -48.58
CA SER A 2 38.80 5.24 -48.25
C SER A 2 37.51 4.58 -47.76
N LEU A 3 37.33 3.29 -48.07
CA LEU A 3 36.17 2.49 -47.64
C LEU A 3 35.97 2.53 -46.10
N LYS A 4 37.08 2.66 -45.36
CA LYS A 4 37.12 2.73 -43.91
C LYS A 4 36.45 4.01 -43.36
N GLU A 5 36.63 5.14 -44.04
CA GLU A 5 36.05 6.43 -43.64
C GLU A 5 34.53 6.43 -43.84
N ARG A 6 34.04 5.79 -44.91
CA ARG A 6 32.60 5.63 -45.17
C ARG A 6 31.91 4.76 -44.12
N LEU A 7 32.57 3.69 -43.68
CA LEU A 7 32.03 2.80 -42.63
C LEU A 7 32.00 3.47 -41.26
N GLN A 8 33.00 4.30 -40.92
CA GLN A 8 33.00 5.06 -39.67
C GLN A 8 31.90 6.13 -39.63
N ALA A 9 31.70 6.87 -40.74
CA ALA A 9 30.62 7.85 -40.83
C ALA A 9 29.23 7.20 -40.73
N LEU A 10 29.07 6.01 -41.29
CA LEU A 10 27.81 5.25 -41.24
C LEU A 10 27.56 4.67 -39.84
N GLY A 11 28.61 4.20 -39.15
CA GLY A 11 28.55 3.71 -37.77
C GLY A 11 28.24 4.80 -36.73
N GLN A 12 28.74 6.03 -36.93
CA GLN A 12 28.38 7.18 -36.09
C GLN A 12 26.95 7.65 -36.32
N ARG A 13 26.48 7.63 -37.57
CA ARG A 13 25.11 8.04 -37.92
C ARG A 13 24.04 7.05 -37.47
N LEU A 14 24.40 5.78 -37.30
CA LEU A 14 23.53 4.74 -36.74
C LEU A 14 23.65 4.59 -35.22
N GLY A 15 24.50 5.38 -34.55
CA GLY A 15 24.66 5.34 -33.09
C GLY A 15 25.30 4.05 -32.55
N LEU A 16 25.96 3.25 -33.40
CA LEU A 16 26.47 1.91 -33.05
C LEU A 16 27.91 1.92 -32.51
N LEU A 17 28.59 3.07 -32.47
CA LEU A 17 29.97 3.18 -32.02
C LEU A 17 30.11 4.24 -30.92
N GLN A 18 30.13 3.80 -29.66
CA GLN A 18 30.74 4.55 -28.56
C GLN A 18 32.23 4.18 -28.49
N ALA A 19 33.10 5.15 -28.76
CA ALA A 19 34.53 5.01 -28.52
C ALA A 19 34.79 5.12 -27.01
N THR A 20 35.23 4.04 -26.37
CA THR A 20 35.81 4.10 -25.03
C THR A 20 37.29 4.52 -25.12
N PRO A 21 37.74 5.54 -24.37
CA PRO A 21 39.16 5.73 -24.19
C PRO A 21 39.69 4.73 -23.15
N SER A 22 40.63 3.90 -23.60
CA SER A 22 41.55 3.13 -22.77
C SER A 22 42.41 4.07 -21.93
N ARG A 23 42.45 3.86 -20.60
CA ARG A 23 43.48 4.43 -19.73
C ARG A 23 43.73 3.53 -18.52
N ALA A 24 44.92 2.95 -18.48
CA ALA A 24 45.47 2.25 -17.32
C ALA A 24 46.00 3.29 -16.32
N GLU A 25 45.56 3.25 -15.05
CA GLU A 25 46.15 3.99 -13.93
C GLU A 25 46.29 3.10 -12.69
N ALA A 26 47.40 3.28 -11.97
CA ALA A 26 47.97 2.46 -10.90
C ALA A 26 47.17 2.52 -9.56
N PRO A 27 47.47 1.70 -8.53
CA PRO A 27 46.55 1.46 -7.42
C PRO A 27 46.40 2.69 -6.52
N VAL A 28 45.16 3.17 -6.39
CA VAL A 28 44.79 4.28 -5.51
C VAL A 28 44.69 3.77 -4.06
N LYS A 29 45.44 4.41 -3.14
CA LYS A 29 45.32 4.18 -1.69
C LYS A 29 43.89 4.50 -1.25
N VAL A 30 43.17 3.50 -0.76
CA VAL A 30 41.84 3.69 -0.15
C VAL A 30 42.02 4.42 1.18
N ALA A 31 41.78 5.74 1.18
CA ALA A 31 41.60 6.49 2.41
C ALA A 31 40.17 6.26 2.90
N THR A 32 40.02 5.49 3.97
CA THR A 32 38.74 5.27 4.64
C THR A 32 38.27 6.57 5.31
N ARG A 33 37.33 7.26 4.66
CA ARG A 33 36.53 8.31 5.30
C ARG A 33 35.32 7.65 5.95
N VAL A 34 35.12 7.91 7.24
CA VAL A 34 33.92 7.48 7.97
C VAL A 34 32.72 8.25 7.40
N VAL A 35 31.77 7.51 6.80
CA VAL A 35 30.52 8.06 6.26
C VAL A 35 29.46 7.97 7.37
N GLN A 36 28.83 9.09 7.69
CA GLN A 36 27.70 9.17 8.61
C GLN A 36 26.42 8.72 7.88
N LEU A 37 25.52 8.02 8.58
CA LEU A 37 24.32 7.36 8.03
C LEU A 37 23.36 8.29 7.27
N ASP A 38 23.43 9.60 7.52
CA ASP A 38 22.55 10.60 6.87
C ASP A 38 22.85 10.81 5.37
N ASP A 39 24.08 10.49 4.93
CA ASP A 39 24.49 10.61 3.52
C ASP A 39 23.97 9.46 2.63
N LEU A 40 23.46 8.37 3.20
CA LEU A 40 22.85 7.25 2.45
C LEU A 40 21.37 7.48 2.12
N VAL A 41 20.76 8.55 2.66
CA VAL A 41 19.32 8.84 2.51
C VAL A 41 19.01 9.74 1.32
N SER A 42 20.02 10.36 0.69
CA SER A 42 19.80 11.34 -0.38
C SER A 42 20.16 10.80 -1.75
N GLY A 43 19.22 10.08 -2.39
CA GLY A 43 19.49 9.57 -3.74
C GLY A 43 18.36 8.88 -4.49
N ILE A 44 17.09 9.07 -4.14
CA ILE A 44 15.98 8.74 -5.04
C ILE A 44 14.97 9.89 -4.94
N PRO A 45 14.67 10.62 -6.04
CA PRO A 45 13.69 11.70 -5.98
C PRO A 45 12.31 11.10 -5.72
N LEU A 46 11.82 11.27 -4.49
CA LEU A 46 10.49 10.87 -4.00
C LEU A 46 9.31 11.64 -4.64
N ALA A 47 9.53 12.34 -5.75
CA ALA A 47 8.52 13.19 -6.38
C ALA A 47 7.56 12.43 -7.31
N ASP A 48 7.94 11.27 -7.84
CA ASP A 48 7.13 10.54 -8.84
C ASP A 48 6.21 9.45 -8.26
N ILE A 49 6.14 9.30 -6.94
CA ILE A 49 5.17 8.41 -6.26
C ILE A 49 4.04 9.23 -5.60
N ARG A 50 3.57 10.28 -6.29
CA ARG A 50 2.32 10.99 -5.97
C ARG A 50 1.35 10.84 -7.14
N GLY A 51 0.89 9.62 -7.37
CA GLY A 51 -0.04 9.33 -8.45
C GLY A 51 -0.61 7.91 -8.46
N ALA A 52 -0.02 6.97 -7.72
CA ALA A 52 -0.61 5.66 -7.53
C ALA A 52 -1.45 5.64 -6.25
N SER A 53 -2.66 5.12 -6.38
CA SER A 53 -3.74 4.96 -5.41
C SER A 53 -3.32 4.55 -4.00
N GLU A 54 -4.22 4.77 -3.03
CA GLU A 54 -4.26 4.15 -1.69
C GLU A 54 -3.64 2.75 -1.74
N THR A 55 -2.35 2.66 -1.45
CA THR A 55 -1.57 1.53 -1.93
C THR A 55 -1.88 0.37 -1.01
N ARG A 56 -2.57 -0.62 -1.59
CA ARG A 56 -2.57 -2.03 -1.16
C ARG A 56 -1.19 -2.33 -0.56
N VAL A 57 -1.11 -3.13 0.49
CA VAL A 57 0.20 -3.70 0.83
C VAL A 57 0.59 -4.56 -0.35
N ASP A 58 1.33 -3.97 -1.28
CA ASP A 58 1.98 -4.66 -2.36
C ASP A 58 3.06 -5.51 -1.70
N LEU A 59 2.70 -6.75 -1.39
CA LEU A 59 3.64 -7.85 -1.25
C LEU A 59 3.84 -8.56 -2.61
N PRO A 60 4.40 -7.92 -3.67
CA PRO A 60 4.97 -8.65 -4.78
C PRO A 60 6.49 -8.46 -4.79
N ILE A 61 7.14 -8.30 -3.63
CA ILE A 61 8.59 -8.50 -3.58
C ILE A 61 8.77 -10.02 -3.50
N GLY A 62 9.09 -10.64 -4.64
CA GLY A 62 9.53 -12.04 -4.65
C GLY A 62 10.73 -12.23 -3.71
N PHE A 63 10.97 -13.45 -3.25
CA PHE A 63 12.05 -13.72 -2.28
C PHE A 63 13.40 -13.14 -2.71
N ASP A 64 13.71 -13.15 -4.01
CA ASP A 64 14.94 -12.56 -4.55
C ASP A 64 15.05 -11.05 -4.28
N GLY A 65 13.95 -10.31 -4.35
CA GLY A 65 13.92 -8.89 -4.02
C GLY A 65 14.07 -8.62 -2.53
N ILE A 66 13.52 -9.50 -1.68
CA ILE A 66 13.67 -9.40 -0.21
C ILE A 66 15.13 -9.65 0.17
N LEU A 67 15.72 -10.71 -0.37
CA LEU A 67 17.11 -11.07 -0.13
C LEU A 67 18.08 -9.99 -0.67
N ALA A 68 17.81 -9.43 -1.86
CA ALA A 68 18.59 -8.32 -2.40
C ALA A 68 18.50 -7.05 -1.54
N ALA A 69 17.31 -6.70 -1.05
CA ALA A 69 17.12 -5.56 -0.15
C ALA A 69 17.81 -5.76 1.21
N ALA A 70 17.87 -7.00 1.70
CA ALA A 70 18.64 -7.38 2.89
C ALA A 70 20.15 -7.49 2.64
N GLY A 71 20.62 -7.26 1.40
CA GLY A 71 22.03 -7.33 1.04
C GLY A 71 22.59 -8.76 0.93
N VAL A 72 21.74 -9.79 0.96
CA VAL A 72 22.14 -11.18 0.80
C VAL A 72 22.46 -11.44 -0.68
N ARG A 73 23.75 -11.58 -0.99
CA ARG A 73 24.24 -11.87 -2.34
C ARG A 73 24.71 -13.32 -2.44
N ALA A 74 24.54 -13.93 -3.60
CA ALA A 74 25.13 -15.23 -3.86
C ALA A 74 26.67 -15.14 -3.74
N PRO A 75 27.32 -16.07 -3.03
CA PRO A 75 28.76 -16.07 -2.87
C PRO A 75 29.47 -16.44 -4.18
N ALA A 76 30.72 -15.99 -4.34
CA ALA A 76 31.46 -16.08 -5.60
C ALA A 76 31.70 -17.52 -6.11
N HIS A 77 31.73 -18.49 -5.20
CA HIS A 77 31.88 -19.91 -5.50
C HIS A 77 30.58 -20.56 -6.01
N GLY A 78 29.46 -19.82 -6.05
CA GLY A 78 28.19 -20.26 -6.64
C GLY A 78 27.46 -21.37 -5.89
N TRP A 79 27.91 -21.73 -4.67
CA TRP A 79 27.17 -22.63 -3.79
C TRP A 79 26.30 -21.82 -2.84
N THR A 80 24.99 -21.93 -3.00
CA THR A 80 23.97 -21.34 -2.11
C THR A 80 23.14 -22.46 -1.51
N VAL A 81 22.37 -22.15 -0.45
CA VAL A 81 21.39 -23.10 0.08
C VAL A 81 20.35 -23.49 -0.97
N GLN A 82 20.03 -22.58 -1.91
CA GLN A 82 19.10 -22.84 -3.00
C GLN A 82 19.64 -23.92 -3.95
N ARG A 83 20.91 -23.80 -4.36
CA ARG A 83 21.60 -24.81 -5.19
C ARG A 83 21.72 -26.15 -4.45
N LEU A 84 21.95 -26.13 -3.14
CA LEU A 84 21.94 -27.34 -2.32
C LEU A 84 20.56 -28.01 -2.33
N ILE A 85 19.48 -27.23 -2.16
CA ILE A 85 18.10 -27.74 -2.23
C ILE A 85 17.82 -28.35 -3.61
N GLU A 86 18.24 -27.69 -4.69
CA GLU A 86 18.09 -28.21 -6.06
C GLU A 86 18.86 -29.52 -6.26
N THR A 87 20.09 -29.61 -5.75
CA THR A 87 20.92 -30.80 -5.83
C THR A 87 20.32 -31.98 -5.07
N LEU A 88 19.79 -31.73 -3.86
CA LEU A 88 19.11 -32.75 -3.05
C LEU A 88 17.76 -33.19 -3.66
N ARG A 89 17.09 -32.31 -4.41
CA ARG A 89 15.84 -32.62 -5.12
C ARG A 89 16.07 -33.33 -6.46
N SER A 90 17.30 -33.38 -6.96
CA SER A 90 17.63 -34.10 -8.20
C SER A 90 17.34 -35.59 -8.06
N GLU A 91 16.87 -36.22 -9.15
CA GLU A 91 16.52 -37.65 -9.17
C GLU A 91 17.68 -38.57 -8.80
N GLU A 92 18.91 -38.11 -9.00
CA GLU A 92 20.14 -38.85 -8.73
C GLU A 92 20.47 -38.91 -7.24
N VAL A 93 20.08 -37.89 -6.47
CA VAL A 93 20.32 -37.81 -5.02
C VAL A 93 19.09 -38.24 -4.25
N ARG A 94 17.89 -38.02 -4.80
CA ARG A 94 16.61 -38.37 -4.18
C ARG A 94 16.43 -39.88 -3.95
N LYS A 95 17.08 -40.72 -4.75
CA LYS A 95 17.06 -42.20 -4.62
C LYS A 95 18.06 -42.73 -3.60
N LEU A 96 18.98 -41.88 -3.13
CA LEU A 96 20.00 -42.26 -2.16
C LEU A 96 19.45 -42.21 -0.74
N THR A 97 20.05 -42.99 0.16
CA THR A 97 19.80 -42.82 1.59
C THR A 97 20.39 -41.50 2.08
N ARG A 98 19.92 -40.99 3.23
CA ARG A 98 20.39 -39.71 3.80
C ARG A 98 21.92 -39.65 3.94
N ASP A 99 22.54 -40.73 4.39
CA ASP A 99 23.99 -40.80 4.61
C ASP A 99 24.77 -40.79 3.28
N GLU A 100 24.25 -41.47 2.26
CA GLU A 100 24.85 -41.49 0.92
C GLU A 100 24.72 -40.11 0.24
N ALA A 101 23.55 -39.47 0.35
CA ALA A 101 23.32 -38.11 -0.14
C ALA A 101 24.24 -37.10 0.56
N GLN A 102 24.39 -37.21 1.88
CA GLN A 102 25.30 -36.35 2.65
C GLN A 102 26.76 -36.53 2.20
N ARG A 103 27.24 -37.77 2.06
CA ARG A 103 28.60 -38.05 1.58
C ARG A 103 28.84 -37.49 0.18
N ARG A 104 27.85 -37.64 -0.72
CA ARG A 104 27.92 -37.11 -2.09
C ARG A 104 28.01 -35.58 -2.11
N VAL A 105 27.14 -34.90 -1.38
CA VAL A 105 27.15 -33.43 -1.28
C VAL A 105 28.46 -32.91 -0.69
N LEU A 106 28.98 -33.56 0.36
CA LEU A 106 30.27 -33.17 0.95
C LEU A 106 31.43 -33.41 -0.03
N ALA A 107 31.38 -34.47 -0.85
CA ALA A 107 32.36 -34.72 -1.89
C ALA A 107 32.29 -33.69 -3.03
N ASP A 108 31.09 -33.23 -3.40
CA ASP A 108 30.89 -32.17 -4.39
C ASP A 108 31.41 -30.82 -3.87
N LEU A 109 31.14 -30.48 -2.60
CA LEU A 109 31.69 -29.28 -1.94
C LEU A 109 33.22 -29.32 -1.84
N ALA A 110 33.79 -30.47 -1.48
CA ALA A 110 35.23 -30.65 -1.39
C ALA A 110 35.93 -30.50 -2.76
N ARG A 111 35.29 -30.98 -3.83
CA ARG A 111 35.78 -30.81 -5.21
C ARG A 111 35.83 -29.35 -5.63
N ASP A 112 34.81 -28.58 -5.25
CA ASP A 112 34.70 -27.16 -5.55
C ASP A 112 35.43 -26.26 -4.52
N GLN A 113 36.14 -26.88 -3.55
CA GLN A 113 36.88 -26.20 -2.48
C GLN A 113 36.03 -25.26 -1.61
N VAL A 114 34.75 -25.58 -1.42
CA VAL A 114 33.81 -24.77 -0.64
C VAL A 114 33.67 -25.32 0.78
N PRO A 115 33.89 -24.52 1.84
CA PRO A 115 33.61 -24.92 3.20
C PRO A 115 32.10 -25.10 3.41
N SER A 116 31.70 -26.18 4.07
CA SER A 116 30.28 -26.41 4.40
C SER A 116 29.68 -25.28 5.26
N GLU A 117 30.52 -24.62 6.05
CA GLU A 117 30.21 -23.48 6.89
C GLU A 117 29.74 -22.27 6.08
N GLU A 118 30.21 -22.08 4.85
CA GLU A 118 29.78 -20.98 3.98
C GLU A 118 28.37 -21.19 3.45
N VAL A 119 28.00 -22.43 3.13
CA VAL A 119 26.62 -22.78 2.73
C VAL A 119 25.66 -22.64 3.90
N VAL A 120 26.08 -23.03 5.11
CA VAL A 120 25.30 -22.81 6.34
C VAL A 120 25.14 -21.32 6.63
N ARG A 121 26.19 -20.51 6.45
CA ARG A 121 26.13 -19.05 6.63
C ARG A 121 25.17 -18.38 5.64
N ASP A 122 25.18 -18.81 4.37
CA ASP A 122 24.20 -18.35 3.36
C ASP A 122 22.77 -18.71 3.77
N ALA A 123 22.53 -19.92 4.27
CA ALA A 123 21.21 -20.34 4.75
C ALA A 123 20.72 -19.47 5.93
N VAL A 124 21.56 -19.24 6.94
CA VAL A 124 21.23 -18.41 8.11
C VAL A 124 21.00 -16.95 7.70
N ALA A 125 21.80 -16.41 6.78
CA ALA A 125 21.63 -15.03 6.31
C ALA A 125 20.29 -14.85 5.57
N ARG A 126 19.89 -15.83 4.74
CA ARG A 126 18.60 -15.81 4.04
C ARG A 126 17.42 -15.91 5.01
N ASP A 127 17.51 -16.80 5.99
CA ASP A 127 16.49 -16.97 7.03
C ASP A 127 16.30 -15.68 7.84
N GLN A 128 17.39 -15.08 8.33
CA GLN A 128 17.35 -13.81 9.04
C GLN A 128 16.78 -12.66 8.21
N ALA A 129 17.08 -12.63 6.90
CA ALA A 129 16.52 -11.63 5.99
C ALA A 129 15.00 -11.80 5.84
N LEU A 130 14.51 -13.05 5.75
CA LEU A 130 13.08 -13.34 5.68
C LEU A 130 12.38 -12.99 6.98
N ASP A 131 12.95 -13.35 8.14
CA ASP A 131 12.41 -13.00 9.46
C ASP A 131 12.31 -11.49 9.66
N ALA A 132 13.34 -10.74 9.27
CA ALA A 132 13.34 -9.28 9.36
C ALA A 132 12.26 -8.66 8.48
N PHE A 133 12.09 -9.17 7.26
CA PHE A 133 11.03 -8.73 6.36
C PHE A 133 9.65 -9.09 6.92
N GLU A 134 9.47 -10.28 7.49
CA GLU A 134 8.21 -10.70 8.10
C GLU A 134 7.80 -9.73 9.21
N ARG A 135 8.72 -9.40 10.14
CA ARG A 135 8.45 -8.44 11.22
C ARG A 135 8.03 -7.07 10.67
N TYR A 136 8.78 -6.55 9.70
CA TYR A 136 8.44 -5.29 9.04
C TYR A 136 7.06 -5.33 8.37
N ALA A 137 6.74 -6.43 7.67
CA ALA A 137 5.46 -6.61 7.01
C ALA A 137 4.31 -6.69 8.04
N GLN A 138 4.51 -7.40 9.14
CA GLN A 138 3.55 -7.49 10.25
C GLN A 138 3.28 -6.11 10.87
N GLU A 139 4.32 -5.33 11.17
CA GLU A 139 4.18 -3.97 11.71
C GLU A 139 3.45 -3.05 10.75
N LYS A 140 3.81 -3.07 9.46
CA LYS A 140 3.16 -2.25 8.44
C LYS A 140 1.68 -2.62 8.28
N LEU A 141 1.35 -3.92 8.29
CA LEU A 141 -0.03 -4.40 8.27
C LEU A 141 -0.80 -3.97 9.51
N ALA A 142 -0.21 -4.08 10.69
CA ALA A 142 -0.82 -3.64 11.94
C ALA A 142 -1.11 -2.13 11.92
N ALA A 143 -0.14 -1.31 11.51
CA ALA A 143 -0.31 0.13 11.38
C ALA A 143 -1.41 0.50 10.37
N GLN A 144 -1.47 -0.16 9.22
CA GLN A 144 -2.54 0.06 8.24
C GLN A 144 -3.91 -0.38 8.75
N ARG A 145 -3.98 -1.48 9.52
CA ARG A 145 -5.22 -1.94 10.15
C ARG A 145 -5.70 -0.94 11.19
N ALA A 146 -4.81 -0.44 12.04
CA ALA A 146 -5.13 0.58 13.05
C ALA A 146 -5.68 1.86 12.39
N ARG A 147 -4.99 2.39 11.38
CA ARG A 147 -5.47 3.59 10.64
C ARG A 147 -6.83 3.37 9.98
N ARG A 148 -7.06 2.18 9.40
CA ARG A 148 -8.37 1.85 8.81
C ARG A 148 -9.45 1.75 9.88
N GLN A 149 -9.14 1.17 11.04
CA GLN A 149 -10.08 1.06 12.15
C GLN A 149 -10.43 2.43 12.73
N GLU A 150 -9.47 3.34 12.85
CA GLU A 150 -9.73 4.72 13.26
C GLU A 150 -10.64 5.44 12.25
N ARG A 151 -10.37 5.32 10.95
CA ARG A 151 -11.25 5.88 9.90
C ARG A 151 -12.67 5.31 9.96
N LEU A 152 -12.81 4.01 10.21
CA LEU A 152 -14.12 3.37 10.36
C LEU A 152 -14.88 3.93 11.56
N LYS A 153 -14.23 4.00 12.73
CA LYS A 153 -14.84 4.57 13.94
C LYS A 153 -15.27 6.02 13.75
N ALA A 154 -14.42 6.86 13.16
CA ALA A 154 -14.76 8.24 12.86
C ALA A 154 -15.97 8.34 11.91
N GLY A 155 -16.04 7.46 10.91
CA GLY A 155 -17.20 7.38 10.01
C GLY A 155 -18.48 6.93 10.72
N GLU A 156 -18.39 5.95 11.62
CA GLU A 156 -19.52 5.48 12.45
C GLU A 156 -20.04 6.59 13.37
N GLU A 157 -19.16 7.36 14.01
CA GLU A 157 -19.51 8.51 14.85
C GLU A 157 -20.21 9.61 14.05
N GLN A 158 -19.73 9.90 12.84
CA GLN A 158 -20.38 10.85 11.92
C GLN A 158 -21.76 10.37 11.50
N LEU A 159 -21.92 9.08 11.17
CA LEU A 159 -23.22 8.52 10.80
C LEU A 159 -24.21 8.61 11.96
N GLN A 160 -23.78 8.33 13.20
CA GLN A 160 -24.61 8.50 14.38
C GLN A 160 -24.99 9.96 14.64
N ALA A 161 -24.07 10.91 14.42
CA ALA A 161 -24.36 12.32 14.54
C ALA A 161 -25.43 12.78 13.54
N LEU A 162 -25.27 12.40 12.26
CA LEU A 162 -26.24 12.70 11.20
C LEU A 162 -27.60 12.05 11.49
N GLN A 163 -27.63 10.82 12.01
CA GLN A 163 -28.88 10.15 12.37
C GLN A 163 -29.62 10.92 13.48
N ARG A 164 -28.91 11.38 14.51
CA ARG A 164 -29.49 12.20 15.59
C ARG A 164 -30.05 13.52 15.06
N GLU A 165 -29.36 14.14 14.10
CA GLU A 165 -29.82 15.37 13.46
C GLU A 165 -31.08 15.14 12.62
N LEU A 166 -31.13 14.08 11.81
CA LEU A 166 -32.33 13.70 11.06
C LEU A 166 -33.52 13.46 11.99
N ASP A 167 -33.30 12.75 13.10
CA ASP A 167 -34.37 12.48 14.08
C ASP A 167 -34.82 13.75 14.81
N ARG A 168 -33.92 14.72 15.03
CA ARG A 168 -34.29 16.04 15.56
C ARG A 168 -35.19 16.78 14.58
N ILE A 169 -34.77 16.91 13.31
CA ILE A 169 -35.52 17.63 12.28
C ILE A 169 -36.90 17.01 12.09
N ARG A 170 -37.01 15.67 12.08
CA ARG A 170 -38.30 14.98 11.98
C ARG A 170 -39.24 15.31 13.15
N ARG A 171 -38.71 15.42 14.37
CA ARG A 171 -39.50 15.80 15.55
C ARG A 171 -39.95 17.26 15.45
N GLU A 172 -39.07 18.15 15.02
CA GLU A 172 -39.40 19.57 14.80
C GLU A 172 -40.50 19.72 13.75
N GLN A 173 -40.39 19.04 12.61
CA GLN A 173 -41.44 19.02 11.57
C GLN A 173 -42.78 18.49 12.08
N ALA A 174 -42.76 17.37 12.81
CA ALA A 174 -43.99 16.81 13.37
C ALA A 174 -44.65 17.76 14.39
N GLN A 175 -43.85 18.49 15.17
CA GLN A 175 -44.35 19.50 16.10
C GLN A 175 -44.94 20.69 15.36
N GLU A 176 -44.25 21.22 14.35
CA GLU A 176 -44.73 22.33 13.52
C GLU A 176 -46.06 21.99 12.82
N GLU A 177 -46.18 20.77 12.27
CA GLU A 177 -47.43 20.28 11.68
C GLU A 177 -48.56 20.19 12.72
N SER A 178 -48.25 19.72 13.93
CA SER A 178 -49.21 19.64 15.03
C SER A 178 -49.70 21.03 15.45
N ASP A 179 -48.77 21.96 15.68
CA ASP A 179 -49.03 23.33 16.07
C ASP A 179 -49.86 24.07 15.00
N TRP A 180 -49.50 23.89 13.73
CA TRP A 180 -50.26 24.44 12.61
C TRP A 180 -51.70 23.90 12.57
N SER A 181 -51.87 22.58 12.78
CA SER A 181 -53.20 21.97 12.79
C SER A 181 -54.06 22.49 13.96
N ALA A 182 -53.46 22.71 15.13
CA ALA A 182 -54.13 23.22 16.31
C ALA A 182 -54.52 24.70 16.15
N TRP A 183 -53.62 25.51 15.60
CA TRP A 183 -53.90 26.90 15.27
C TRP A 183 -55.03 27.00 14.23
N ARG A 184 -55.01 26.16 13.19
CA ARG A 184 -56.04 26.18 12.15
C ARG A 184 -57.43 25.84 12.71
N ARG A 185 -57.53 24.87 13.61
CA ARG A 185 -58.79 24.56 14.31
C ARG A 185 -59.28 25.76 15.12
N SER A 186 -58.39 26.36 15.90
CA SER A 186 -58.71 27.56 16.70
C SER A 186 -59.16 28.73 15.84
N LYS A 187 -58.54 28.92 14.65
CA LYS A 187 -58.95 29.92 13.67
C LYS A 187 -60.37 29.66 13.16
N ILE A 188 -60.69 28.42 12.76
CA ILE A 188 -62.01 28.04 12.24
C ILE A 188 -63.09 28.25 13.31
N ASP A 189 -62.83 27.87 14.56
CA ASP A 189 -63.77 28.07 15.66
C ASP A 189 -64.01 29.57 15.91
N TYR A 190 -62.95 30.38 15.89
CA TYR A 190 -63.07 31.83 16.00
C TYR A 190 -63.86 32.46 14.82
N GLU A 191 -63.64 32.00 13.59
CA GLU A 191 -64.41 32.42 12.41
C GLU A 191 -65.90 32.09 12.53
N LYS A 192 -66.23 30.90 13.05
CA LYS A 192 -67.62 30.49 13.32
C LYS A 192 -68.26 31.38 14.37
N ASP A 193 -67.57 31.66 15.46
CA ASP A 193 -68.06 32.53 16.54
C ASP A 193 -68.32 33.95 16.04
N MET A 194 -67.41 34.50 15.23
CA MET A 194 -67.59 35.82 14.61
C MET A 194 -68.75 35.83 13.61
N ALA A 195 -68.88 34.80 12.75
CA ALA A 195 -69.97 34.70 11.80
C ALA A 195 -71.32 34.60 12.52
N TRP A 196 -71.38 33.81 13.60
CA TRP A 196 -72.54 33.72 14.49
C TRP A 196 -72.88 35.08 15.11
N ALA A 197 -71.90 35.81 15.66
CA ALA A 197 -72.13 37.13 16.26
C ALA A 197 -72.64 38.16 15.24
N ILE A 198 -72.06 38.20 14.04
CA ILE A 198 -72.46 39.14 12.97
C ILE A 198 -73.86 38.81 12.43
N SER A 199 -74.30 37.54 12.48
CA SER A 199 -75.64 37.15 12.02
C SER A 199 -76.79 37.86 12.78
N PHE A 200 -76.55 38.29 14.02
CA PHE A 200 -77.53 39.09 14.76
C PHE A 200 -77.62 40.54 14.27
N LEU A 201 -76.57 41.03 13.60
CA LEU A 201 -76.50 42.40 13.09
C LEU A 201 -76.87 42.49 11.61
N MET A 202 -76.70 41.42 10.84
CA MET A 202 -76.90 41.40 9.38
C MET A 202 -77.43 40.06 8.87
N GLU A 203 -78.45 40.07 8.01
CA GLU A 203 -79.03 38.86 7.39
C GLU A 203 -78.13 38.18 6.35
N LYS A 204 -77.04 38.83 5.89
CA LYS A 204 -76.11 38.27 4.89
C LYS A 204 -74.73 38.02 5.51
N PRO A 205 -74.16 36.80 5.39
CA PRO A 205 -72.84 36.50 5.93
C PRO A 205 -71.73 37.18 5.10
N LEU A 206 -70.78 37.83 5.78
CA LEU A 206 -69.59 38.45 5.19
C LEU A 206 -68.28 37.69 5.48
N ILE A 207 -68.30 36.74 6.43
CA ILE A 207 -67.13 35.95 6.82
C ILE A 207 -67.16 34.61 6.09
N THR A 208 -66.07 34.31 5.37
CA THR A 208 -65.84 32.99 4.79
C THR A 208 -65.41 32.04 5.89
N ILE A 209 -66.19 30.99 6.14
CA ILE A 209 -65.80 29.90 7.04
C ILE A 209 -65.06 28.87 6.18
N ASP A 210 -63.78 28.65 6.46
CA ASP A 210 -63.04 27.56 5.83
C ASP A 210 -63.57 26.22 6.35
N GLU A 211 -64.23 25.42 5.49
CA GLU A 211 -64.71 24.07 5.85
C GLU A 211 -63.53 23.07 5.91
N GLU A 212 -63.47 22.27 6.98
CA GLU A 212 -62.52 21.15 7.10
C GLU A 212 -62.78 20.14 5.96
N ARG A 213 -61.85 20.03 5.01
CA ARG A 213 -61.81 18.97 3.98
C ARG A 213 -60.69 17.99 4.28
#